data_AF-A0A3M6V5H4-F1
#
_entry.id   AF-A0A3M6V5H4-F1
#
_cell.length_a   1.000
_cell.length_b   1.000
_cell.length_c   1.000
_cell.angle_alpha   90.00
_cell.angle_beta   90.00
_cell.angle_gamma   90.00
#
_symmetry.space_group_name_H-M   'P 1'
#
loop_
_entity.id
_entity.type
_entity.pdbx_description
1 polymer ?
#
loop_
_entity_poly.entity_id
_entity_poly.type
_entity_poly.pdbx_seq_one_letter_code
_entity_poly.pdbx_strand_id
1 'polypeptide(L)'
;MAVRCPSEGCEWIGELKNREDHLRECPMFRVACHNYCGLLITRGTVLIHVRDECPLTVVSCPYAGMGCEATVSRQAMESHLNTAMNLHLNLASVRFQKTIVELAETRSQLQATRLQLERTKEELDTTTFVWKIGGFGEIFRQAMAGRNQTINSDPFYTKNGTGRYGYKLKVRISPNDQRTSQLSVFIIVMKGEYDAILPWPFTKKVKFTLIDQQADLDQRRNETAELFEQNISNFARPVTDENRGRGIVNFISHQALFTRRYIVDDTLFLQVEISKPSN
;
A
#
# COMPACT_ATOMS: atom_id res chain seq x y z
N MET A 1 19.04 -56.26 -60.70
CA MET A 1 20.05 -55.16 -60.74
C MET A 1 19.74 -54.16 -59.65
N ALA A 2 20.75 -53.81 -58.85
CA ALA A 2 20.65 -52.71 -57.89
C ALA A 2 20.86 -51.37 -58.63
N VAL A 3 20.08 -50.37 -58.28
CA VAL A 3 20.12 -49.02 -58.86
C VAL A 3 20.25 -47.99 -57.75
N ARG A 4 20.93 -46.88 -58.05
CA ARG A 4 21.03 -45.72 -57.15
C ARG A 4 19.87 -44.76 -57.38
N CYS A 5 19.51 -44.00 -56.34
CA CYS A 5 18.55 -42.91 -56.48
C CYS A 5 19.12 -41.82 -57.42
N PRO A 6 18.31 -41.30 -58.38
CA PRO A 6 18.71 -40.20 -59.26
C PRO A 6 18.73 -38.83 -58.56
N SER A 7 18.18 -38.72 -57.35
CA SER A 7 18.15 -37.46 -56.60
C SER A 7 19.53 -37.14 -56.02
N GLU A 8 20.03 -35.95 -56.34
CA GLU A 8 21.32 -35.46 -55.87
C GLU A 8 21.38 -35.44 -54.33
N GLY A 9 22.44 -36.01 -53.76
CA GLY A 9 22.61 -36.15 -52.30
C GLY A 9 21.79 -37.27 -51.64
N CYS A 10 21.07 -38.10 -52.41
CA CYS A 10 20.43 -39.30 -51.88
C CYS A 10 21.37 -40.51 -51.94
N GLU A 11 21.62 -41.15 -50.80
CA GLU A 11 22.51 -42.32 -50.71
C GLU A 11 21.77 -43.66 -50.91
N TRP A 12 20.48 -43.64 -51.26
CA TRP A 12 19.69 -44.86 -51.40
C TRP A 12 20.14 -45.73 -52.58
N ILE A 13 20.31 -47.03 -52.31
CA ILE A 13 20.64 -48.07 -53.28
C ILE A 13 19.68 -49.25 -53.04
N GLY A 14 18.99 -49.72 -54.08
CA GLY A 14 18.01 -50.81 -53.95
C GLY A 14 17.68 -51.49 -55.27
N GLU A 15 16.75 -52.46 -55.26
CA GLU A 15 16.29 -53.12 -56.48
C GLU A 15 15.50 -52.15 -57.37
N LEU A 16 15.64 -52.27 -58.70
CA LEU A 16 14.95 -51.42 -59.68
C LEU A 16 13.43 -51.35 -59.46
N LYS A 17 12.80 -52.45 -59.03
CA LYS A 17 11.37 -52.54 -58.74
C LYS A 17 10.92 -51.63 -57.58
N ASN A 18 11.81 -51.34 -56.62
CA ASN A 18 11.52 -50.50 -55.44
C ASN A 18 11.90 -49.03 -55.66
N ARG A 19 12.49 -48.69 -56.82
CA ARG A 19 12.96 -47.34 -57.13
C ARG A 19 11.82 -46.32 -57.11
N GLU A 20 10.67 -46.70 -57.66
CA GLU A 20 9.53 -45.79 -57.81
C GLU A 20 8.85 -45.51 -56.47
N ASP A 21 8.74 -46.53 -55.62
CA ASP A 21 8.28 -46.37 -54.23
C ASP A 21 9.24 -45.50 -53.41
N HIS A 22 10.55 -45.72 -53.53
CA HIS A 22 11.54 -44.85 -52.88
C HIS A 22 11.41 -43.39 -53.35
N LEU A 23 11.25 -43.11 -54.65
CA LEU A 23 11.13 -41.74 -55.17
C LEU A 23 9.91 -40.98 -54.62
N ARG A 24 8.83 -41.68 -54.27
CA ARG A 24 7.64 -41.08 -53.63
C ARG A 24 7.92 -40.57 -52.21
N GLU A 25 8.90 -41.16 -51.52
CA GLU A 25 9.23 -40.84 -50.12
C GLU A 25 10.61 -40.20 -49.95
N CYS A 26 11.44 -40.22 -51.00
CA CYS A 26 12.82 -39.77 -50.97
C CYS A 26 12.92 -38.30 -50.49
N PRO A 27 13.60 -38.02 -49.37
CA PRO A 27 13.72 -36.67 -48.82
C PRO A 27 14.45 -35.70 -49.76
N MET A 28 15.35 -36.21 -50.60
CA MET A 28 16.13 -35.43 -51.56
C MET A 28 15.43 -35.27 -52.91
N PHE A 29 14.31 -35.97 -53.13
CA PHE A 29 13.53 -35.81 -54.35
C PHE A 29 12.94 -34.40 -54.41
N ARG A 30 13.15 -33.73 -55.55
CA ARG A 30 12.63 -32.38 -55.76
C ARG A 30 11.15 -32.42 -56.09
N VAL A 31 10.36 -31.72 -55.30
CA VAL A 31 8.93 -31.54 -55.49
C VAL A 31 8.60 -30.06 -55.67
N ALA A 32 7.49 -29.77 -56.34
CA ALA A 32 6.99 -28.41 -56.42
C ALA A 32 6.59 -27.91 -55.03
N CYS A 33 6.81 -26.62 -54.76
CA CYS A 33 6.31 -25.97 -53.57
C CYS A 33 4.78 -26.11 -53.44
N HIS A 34 4.27 -26.39 -52.24
CA HIS A 34 2.83 -26.49 -51.97
C HIS A 34 2.06 -25.20 -52.25
N ASN A 35 2.73 -24.04 -52.12
CA ASN A 35 2.15 -22.74 -52.45
C ASN A 35 2.35 -22.35 -53.92
N TYR A 36 2.86 -23.27 -54.75
CA TYR A 36 3.05 -23.10 -56.19
C TYR A 36 3.90 -21.86 -56.57
N CYS A 37 4.94 -21.57 -55.78
CA CYS A 37 5.86 -20.44 -56.03
C CYS A 37 6.82 -20.64 -57.21
N GLY A 38 6.71 -21.75 -57.95
CA GLY A 38 7.54 -22.08 -59.10
C GLY A 38 8.90 -22.74 -58.78
N LEU A 39 9.30 -22.82 -57.51
CA LEU A 39 10.54 -23.49 -57.10
C LEU A 39 10.35 -25.00 -56.91
N LEU A 40 11.36 -25.76 -57.34
CA LEU A 40 11.50 -27.20 -57.07
C LEU A 40 12.44 -27.41 -55.87
N ILE A 41 11.89 -27.89 -54.76
CA ILE A 41 12.55 -27.97 -53.45
C ILE A 41 12.64 -29.43 -53.01
N THR A 42 13.66 -29.81 -52.24
CA THR A 42 13.77 -31.19 -51.73
C THR A 42 12.63 -31.49 -50.77
N ARG A 43 11.99 -32.66 -50.91
CA ARG A 43 10.84 -33.09 -50.11
C ARG A 43 11.04 -32.88 -48.61
N GLY A 44 12.25 -33.14 -48.10
CA GLY A 44 12.60 -32.98 -46.69
C GLY A 44 12.63 -31.53 -46.19
N THR A 45 12.77 -30.53 -47.07
CA THR A 45 12.90 -29.11 -46.69
C THR A 45 11.68 -28.26 -47.05
N VAL A 46 10.68 -28.81 -47.74
CA VAL A 46 9.51 -28.06 -48.22
C VAL A 46 8.77 -27.32 -47.10
N LEU A 47 8.65 -27.92 -45.91
CA LEU A 47 7.99 -27.27 -44.78
C LEU A 47 8.75 -26.04 -44.28
N ILE A 48 10.09 -26.13 -44.23
CA ILE A 48 10.96 -25.02 -43.84
C ILE A 48 10.83 -23.90 -44.88
N HIS A 49 10.91 -24.26 -46.17
CA HIS A 49 10.70 -23.31 -47.24
C HIS A 49 9.34 -22.60 -47.12
N VAL A 50 8.24 -23.35 -47.01
CA VAL A 50 6.89 -22.77 -46.91
C VAL A 50 6.77 -21.85 -45.69
N ARG A 51 7.33 -22.22 -44.54
CA ARG A 51 7.25 -21.40 -43.33
C ARG A 51 8.08 -20.12 -43.43
N ASP A 52 9.36 -20.25 -43.82
CA ASP A 52 10.36 -19.20 -43.58
C ASP A 52 10.74 -18.43 -44.84
N GLU A 53 10.67 -19.06 -46.02
CA GLU A 53 11.29 -18.54 -47.25
C GLU A 53 10.30 -18.24 -48.37
N CYS A 54 9.21 -19.01 -48.45
CA CYS A 54 8.33 -19.01 -49.61
C CYS A 54 7.67 -17.63 -49.79
N PRO A 55 7.86 -16.98 -50.96
CA PRO A 55 7.33 -15.64 -51.22
C PRO A 55 5.79 -15.61 -51.22
N LEU A 56 5.16 -16.72 -51.56
CA LEU A 56 3.69 -16.84 -51.63
C LEU A 56 3.03 -17.24 -50.30
N THR A 57 3.81 -17.47 -49.24
CA THR A 57 3.23 -17.78 -47.93
C THR A 57 2.51 -16.58 -47.36
N VAL A 58 1.24 -16.75 -46.99
CA VAL A 58 0.42 -15.72 -46.37
C VAL A 58 0.78 -15.60 -44.89
N VAL A 59 1.20 -14.42 -44.48
CA VAL A 59 1.62 -14.10 -43.11
C VAL A 59 0.91 -12.84 -42.62
N SER A 60 0.71 -12.72 -41.31
CA SER A 60 0.11 -11.54 -40.70
C SER A 60 1.06 -10.33 -40.76
N CYS A 61 0.48 -9.15 -40.88
CA CYS A 61 1.23 -7.90 -40.77
C CYS A 61 1.93 -7.78 -39.40
N PRO A 62 3.18 -7.30 -39.32
CA PRO A 62 3.87 -7.05 -38.06
C PRO A 62 3.12 -6.10 -37.10
N TYR A 63 2.25 -5.24 -37.63
CA TYR A 63 1.42 -4.31 -36.84
C TYR A 63 0.11 -4.95 -36.34
N ALA A 64 -0.06 -6.28 -36.45
CA ALA A 64 -1.25 -6.97 -35.96
C ALA A 64 -1.53 -6.71 -34.47
N GLY A 65 -0.49 -6.68 -33.62
CA GLY A 65 -0.65 -6.34 -32.19
C GLY A 65 -1.12 -4.90 -31.93
N MET A 66 -0.93 -3.99 -32.90
CA MET A 66 -1.41 -2.62 -32.83
C MET A 66 -2.84 -2.47 -33.37
N GLY A 67 -3.32 -3.44 -34.16
CA GLY A 67 -4.68 -3.49 -34.72
C GLY A 67 -4.75 -3.64 -36.24
N CYS A 68 -3.65 -3.93 -36.94
CA CYS A 68 -3.69 -4.19 -38.38
C CYS A 68 -4.14 -5.62 -38.67
N GLU A 69 -5.28 -5.80 -39.34
CA GLU A 69 -5.85 -7.13 -39.62
C GLU A 69 -5.33 -7.76 -40.92
N ALA A 70 -4.40 -7.10 -41.62
CA ALA A 70 -3.91 -7.56 -42.91
C ALA A 70 -3.12 -8.88 -42.77
N THR A 71 -3.51 -9.85 -43.60
CA THR A 71 -2.74 -11.07 -43.87
C THR A 71 -2.43 -11.09 -45.37
N VAL A 72 -1.15 -11.08 -45.72
CA VAL A 72 -0.70 -10.94 -47.11
C VAL A 72 0.43 -11.91 -47.40
N SER A 73 0.63 -12.25 -48.68
CA SER A 73 1.80 -13.04 -49.08
C SER A 73 3.10 -12.33 -48.69
N ARG A 74 4.14 -13.09 -48.33
CA ARG A 74 5.45 -12.56 -47.93
C ARG A 74 6.02 -11.58 -48.96
N GLN A 75 5.88 -11.87 -50.26
CA GLN A 75 6.32 -10.98 -51.34
C GLN A 75 5.53 -9.66 -51.44
N ALA A 76 4.25 -9.66 -51.04
CA ALA A 76 3.40 -8.47 -51.08
C ALA A 76 3.53 -7.61 -49.82
N MET A 77 4.22 -8.10 -48.78
CA MET A 77 4.33 -7.43 -47.48
C MET A 77 5.01 -6.06 -47.60
N GLU A 78 6.07 -5.92 -48.40
CA GLU A 78 6.76 -4.64 -48.56
C GLU A 78 5.83 -3.57 -49.17
N SER A 79 5.08 -3.94 -50.21
CA SER A 79 4.09 -3.05 -50.82
C SER A 79 2.98 -2.67 -49.83
N HIS A 80 2.48 -3.64 -49.06
CA HIS A 80 1.51 -3.39 -47.99
C HIS A 80 2.06 -2.42 -46.94
N LEU A 81 3.27 -2.64 -46.42
CA LEU A 81 3.87 -1.79 -45.39
C LEU A 81 4.03 -0.34 -45.87
N ASN A 82 4.44 -0.14 -47.12
CA ASN A 82 4.59 1.18 -47.72
C ASN A 82 3.24 1.88 -47.93
N THR A 83 2.25 1.18 -48.48
CA THR A 83 0.92 1.76 -48.78
C THR A 83 0.08 1.98 -47.53
N ALA A 84 0.22 1.13 -46.51
CA ALA A 84 -0.49 1.22 -45.24
C ALA A 84 0.28 2.03 -44.17
N MET A 85 1.38 2.71 -44.51
CA MET A 85 2.21 3.45 -43.55
C MET A 85 1.41 4.43 -42.69
N ASN A 86 0.53 5.23 -43.29
CA ASN A 86 -0.32 6.16 -42.55
C ASN A 86 -1.28 5.45 -41.59
N LEU A 87 -1.83 4.30 -41.99
CA LEU A 87 -2.65 3.47 -41.10
C LEU A 87 -1.84 2.98 -39.92
N HIS A 88 -0.64 2.43 -40.16
CA HIS A 88 0.23 1.93 -39.09
C HIS A 88 0.67 3.03 -38.12
N LEU A 89 1.00 4.22 -38.63
CA LEU A 89 1.32 5.39 -37.81
C LEU A 89 0.14 5.83 -36.96
N ASN A 90 -1.07 5.85 -37.53
CA ASN A 90 -2.28 6.17 -36.77
C ASN A 90 -2.57 5.13 -35.69
N LEU A 91 -2.47 3.84 -35.99
CA LEU A 91 -2.65 2.76 -35.02
C LEU A 91 -1.64 2.87 -33.87
N ALA A 92 -0.37 3.11 -34.19
CA ALA A 92 0.68 3.31 -33.19
C ALA A 92 0.41 4.55 -32.34
N SER A 93 0.04 5.67 -32.96
CA SER A 93 -0.30 6.93 -32.27
C SER A 93 -1.46 6.76 -31.29
N VAL A 94 -2.55 6.11 -31.73
CA VAL A 94 -3.72 5.82 -30.87
C VAL A 94 -3.32 4.93 -29.69
N ARG A 95 -2.51 3.89 -29.93
CA ARG A 95 -2.00 3.02 -28.86
C ARG A 95 -1.12 3.78 -27.87
N PHE A 96 -0.21 4.64 -28.33
CA PHE A 96 0.61 5.47 -27.47
C PHE A 96 -0.23 6.46 -26.64
N GLN A 97 -1.20 7.12 -27.27
CA GLN A 97 -2.08 8.04 -26.57
C GLN A 97 -2.88 7.32 -25.48
N LYS A 98 -3.37 6.10 -25.78
CA LYS A 98 -4.05 5.25 -24.79
C LYS A 98 -3.14 4.90 -23.62
N THR A 99 -1.91 4.45 -23.89
CA THR A 99 -0.93 4.13 -22.84
C THR A 99 -0.58 5.35 -21.99
N ILE A 100 -0.47 6.55 -22.58
CA ILE A 100 -0.22 7.79 -21.84
C ILE A 100 -1.35 8.06 -20.85
N VAL A 101 -2.61 7.90 -21.27
CA VAL A 101 -3.79 8.09 -20.41
C VAL A 101 -3.81 7.04 -19.29
N GLU A 102 -3.67 5.76 -19.62
CA GLU A 102 -3.64 4.66 -18.63
C GLU A 102 -2.49 4.83 -17.62
N LEU A 103 -1.32 5.30 -18.06
CA LEU A 103 -0.18 5.59 -17.18
C LEU A 103 -0.47 6.76 -16.24
N ALA A 104 -1.10 7.83 -16.74
CA ALA A 104 -1.48 8.98 -15.93
C ALA A 104 -2.52 8.60 -14.86
N GLU A 105 -3.52 7.79 -15.23
CA GLU A 105 -4.53 7.26 -14.31
C GLU A 105 -3.90 6.35 -13.25
N THR A 106 -3.04 5.41 -13.65
CA THR A 106 -2.32 4.52 -12.74
C THR A 106 -1.45 5.30 -11.76
N ARG A 107 -0.76 6.35 -12.23
CA ARG A 107 0.05 7.22 -11.37
C ARG A 107 -0.81 7.95 -10.34
N SER A 108 -1.97 8.46 -10.76
CA SER A 108 -2.93 9.13 -9.87
C SER A 108 -3.47 8.17 -8.80
N GLN A 109 -3.87 6.96 -9.21
CA GLN A 109 -4.33 5.91 -8.28
C GLN A 109 -3.22 5.46 -7.31
N LEU A 110 -1.99 5.32 -7.77
CA LEU A 110 -0.83 4.99 -6.92
C LEU A 110 -0.58 6.07 -5.89
N GLN A 111 -0.66 7.35 -6.29
CA GLN A 111 -0.52 8.48 -5.37
C GLN A 111 -1.65 8.48 -4.32
N ALA A 112 -2.90 8.27 -4.73
CA ALA A 112 -4.03 8.16 -3.82
C ALA A 112 -3.87 7.01 -2.83
N THR A 113 -3.52 5.82 -3.32
CA THR A 113 -3.28 4.62 -2.50
C THR A 113 -2.14 4.85 -1.50
N ARG A 114 -1.06 5.51 -1.92
CA ARG A 114 0.07 5.86 -1.04
C ARG A 114 -0.37 6.78 0.10
N LEU A 115 -1.16 7.81 -0.20
CA LEU A 115 -1.69 8.72 0.82
C LEU A 115 -2.62 7.98 1.81
N GLN A 116 -3.46 7.09 1.31
CA GLN A 116 -4.32 6.26 2.16
C GLN A 116 -3.51 5.32 3.06
N LEU A 117 -2.44 4.71 2.53
CA LEU A 117 -1.56 3.83 3.29
C LEU A 117 -0.85 4.60 4.43
N GLU A 118 -0.33 5.80 4.15
CA GLU A 118 0.31 6.61 5.20
C GLU A 118 -0.70 7.02 6.28
N ARG A 119 -1.91 7.43 5.91
CA ARG A 119 -2.97 7.72 6.89
C ARG A 119 -3.32 6.50 7.75
N THR A 120 -3.43 5.33 7.14
CA THR A 120 -3.74 4.08 7.85
C THR A 120 -2.62 3.68 8.82
N LYS A 121 -1.36 3.88 8.41
CA LYS A 121 -0.20 3.65 9.29
C LYS A 121 -0.20 4.60 10.48
N GLU A 122 -0.52 5.88 10.27
CA GLU A 122 -0.65 6.86 11.35
C GLU A 122 -1.75 6.49 12.34
N GLU A 123 -2.92 6.07 11.85
CA GLU A 123 -4.02 5.57 12.68
C GLU A 123 -3.62 4.33 13.49
N LEU A 124 -2.87 3.39 12.88
CA LEU A 124 -2.40 2.18 13.55
C LEU A 124 -1.34 2.46 14.63
N ASP A 125 -0.50 3.47 14.42
CA ASP A 125 0.53 3.91 15.36
C ASP A 125 0.00 4.89 16.43
N THR A 126 -1.28 5.26 16.36
CA THR A 126 -1.95 6.14 17.33
C THR A 126 -2.69 5.33 18.38
N THR A 127 -2.41 5.64 19.66
CA THR A 127 -3.16 5.06 20.78
C THR A 127 -4.15 6.09 21.30
N THR A 128 -5.43 5.74 21.32
CA THR A 128 -6.47 6.53 21.98
C THR A 128 -6.95 5.80 23.23
N PHE A 129 -6.88 6.47 24.37
CA PHE A 129 -7.41 6.03 25.65
C PHE A 129 -8.48 7.02 26.12
N VAL A 130 -9.67 6.53 26.49
CA VAL A 130 -10.75 7.38 27.01
C VAL A 130 -11.04 6.96 28.44
N TRP A 131 -10.84 7.90 29.37
CA TRP A 131 -11.13 7.70 30.78
C TRP A 131 -12.48 8.31 31.14
N LYS A 132 -13.43 7.44 31.52
CA LYS A 132 -14.70 7.83 32.13
C LYS A 132 -14.51 8.01 33.63
N ILE A 133 -14.86 9.19 34.14
CA ILE A 133 -14.72 9.56 35.55
C ILE A 133 -16.11 9.88 36.09
N GLY A 134 -16.75 8.90 36.72
CA GLY A 134 -18.02 9.09 37.42
C GLY A 134 -17.81 9.58 38.86
N GLY A 135 -18.85 10.11 39.49
CA GLY A 135 -18.76 10.59 40.87
C GLY A 135 -17.96 11.90 40.98
N PHE A 136 -17.88 12.69 39.90
CA PHE A 136 -16.93 13.79 39.82
C PHE A 136 -17.20 14.89 40.85
N GLY A 137 -18.46 15.13 41.23
CA GLY A 137 -18.84 16.11 42.24
C GLY A 137 -18.25 15.80 43.62
N GLU A 138 -18.27 14.52 44.03
CA GLU A 138 -17.64 14.09 45.28
C GLU A 138 -16.13 14.29 45.23
N ILE A 139 -15.49 13.84 44.14
CA ILE A 139 -14.05 13.99 43.88
C ILE A 139 -13.63 15.46 43.93
N PHE A 140 -14.38 16.32 43.24
CA PHE A 140 -14.12 17.75 43.17
C PHE A 140 -14.23 18.41 44.54
N ARG A 141 -15.29 18.12 45.30
CA ARG A 141 -15.51 18.65 46.65
C ARG A 141 -14.42 18.19 47.63
N GLN A 142 -13.95 16.94 47.55
CA GLN A 142 -12.82 16.47 48.35
C GLN A 142 -11.56 17.27 48.02
N ALA A 143 -11.25 17.44 46.73
CA ALA A 143 -10.08 18.18 46.26
C ALA A 143 -10.13 19.67 46.67
N MET A 144 -11.30 20.30 46.63
CA MET A 144 -11.52 21.66 47.14
C MET A 144 -11.23 21.77 48.64
N ALA A 145 -11.65 20.77 49.43
CA ALA A 145 -11.36 20.68 50.86
C ALA A 145 -9.89 20.29 51.18
N GLY A 146 -9.02 20.20 50.16
CA GLY A 146 -7.61 19.84 50.31
C GLY A 146 -7.37 18.35 50.57
N ARG A 147 -8.40 17.51 50.47
CA ARG A 147 -8.35 16.05 50.65
C ARG A 147 -8.31 15.37 49.29
N ASN A 148 -7.64 14.22 49.18
CA ASN A 148 -7.63 13.41 47.94
C ASN A 148 -7.41 14.25 46.67
N GLN A 149 -6.32 15.03 46.68
CA GLN A 149 -6.05 16.10 45.71
C GLN A 149 -5.81 15.59 44.27
N THR A 150 -5.62 14.27 44.10
CA THR A 150 -5.39 13.66 42.80
C THR A 150 -6.12 12.34 42.66
N ILE A 151 -6.56 12.03 41.45
CA ILE A 151 -7.10 10.72 41.05
C ILE A 151 -6.28 10.15 39.90
N ASN A 152 -6.24 8.82 39.76
CA ASN A 152 -5.52 8.13 38.71
C ASN A 152 -6.46 7.24 37.90
N SER A 153 -6.21 7.10 36.61
CA SER A 153 -6.85 6.10 35.77
C SER A 153 -6.28 4.71 36.02
N ASP A 154 -6.97 3.69 35.51
CA ASP A 154 -6.34 2.40 35.28
C ASP A 154 -5.17 2.53 34.30
N PRO A 155 -4.11 1.72 34.43
CA PRO A 155 -3.03 1.70 33.47
C PRO A 155 -3.49 1.17 32.11
N PHE A 156 -2.89 1.69 31.05
CA PHE A 156 -3.13 1.25 29.67
C PHE A 156 -1.81 1.14 28.91
N TYR A 157 -1.80 0.38 27.82
CA TYR A 157 -0.63 0.20 26.97
C TYR A 157 -0.76 1.00 25.67
N THR A 158 0.35 1.59 25.24
CA THR A 158 0.42 2.15 23.88
C THR A 158 0.42 1.04 22.85
N LYS A 159 -0.25 1.25 21.72
CA LYS A 159 -0.08 0.45 20.51
C LYS A 159 1.26 0.81 19.86
N ASN A 160 1.97 -0.21 19.40
CA ASN A 160 2.97 -0.07 18.34
C ASN A 160 2.38 -0.64 17.04
N GLY A 161 3.01 -0.43 15.89
CA GLY A 161 2.50 -0.93 14.60
C GLY A 161 2.19 -2.44 14.51
N THR A 162 2.54 -3.25 15.51
CA THR A 162 2.13 -4.67 15.62
C THR A 162 0.99 -4.93 16.61
N GLY A 163 0.68 -3.97 17.50
CA GLY A 163 -0.35 -4.06 18.53
C GLY A 163 -0.06 -5.03 19.69
N ARG A 164 1.14 -5.62 19.75
CA ARG A 164 1.45 -6.75 20.65
C ARG A 164 2.14 -6.33 21.96
N TYR A 165 2.81 -5.18 21.98
CA TYR A 165 3.56 -4.69 23.14
C TYR A 165 3.70 -3.17 23.07
N GLY A 166 3.94 -2.51 24.20
CA GLY A 166 4.08 -1.05 24.25
C GLY A 166 4.38 -0.52 25.63
N TYR A 167 4.46 0.81 25.74
CA TYR A 167 4.67 1.50 27.01
C TYR A 167 3.44 1.38 27.89
N LYS A 168 3.64 1.07 29.17
CA LYS A 168 2.58 1.11 30.17
C LYS A 168 2.45 2.53 30.70
N LEU A 169 1.29 3.13 30.55
CA LEU A 169 1.00 4.51 30.95
C LEU A 169 -0.21 4.55 31.87
N LYS A 170 -0.36 5.64 32.62
CA LYS A 170 -1.62 6.01 33.27
C LYS A 170 -1.79 7.52 33.29
N VAL A 171 -3.04 7.96 33.46
CA VAL A 171 -3.41 9.37 33.56
C VAL A 171 -3.65 9.73 35.01
N ARG A 172 -3.23 10.92 35.42
CA ARG A 172 -3.55 11.52 36.71
C ARG A 172 -4.22 12.87 36.50
N ILE A 173 -5.28 13.13 37.24
CA ILE A 173 -5.93 14.44 37.29
C ILE A 173 -5.77 15.00 38.70
N SER A 174 -5.44 16.28 38.77
CA SER A 174 -5.61 17.10 39.97
C SER A 174 -6.84 17.98 39.75
N PRO A 175 -8.00 17.67 40.36
CA PRO A 175 -9.25 18.39 40.08
C PRO A 175 -9.21 19.86 40.51
N ASN A 176 -8.38 20.18 41.50
CA ASN A 176 -8.21 21.52 42.03
C ASN A 176 -6.74 21.81 42.39
N ASP A 177 -6.14 22.77 41.71
CA ASP A 177 -4.98 23.49 42.23
C ASP A 177 -5.45 24.59 43.18
N GLN A 178 -5.04 24.49 44.45
CA GLN A 178 -5.47 25.38 45.52
C GLN A 178 -5.11 26.86 45.31
N ARG A 179 -4.14 27.17 44.43
CA ARG A 179 -3.72 28.55 44.14
C ARG A 179 -4.44 29.11 42.93
N THR A 180 -4.71 28.29 41.92
CA THR A 180 -5.24 28.77 40.64
C THR A 180 -6.73 28.43 40.42
N SER A 181 -7.32 27.55 41.24
CA SER A 181 -8.67 27.02 41.03
C SER A 181 -8.87 26.44 39.63
N GLN A 182 -7.90 25.60 39.24
CA GLN A 182 -7.89 24.96 37.93
C GLN A 182 -7.66 23.47 38.04
N LEU A 183 -8.19 22.73 37.08
CA LEU A 183 -7.94 21.31 36.90
C LEU A 183 -6.66 21.14 36.09
N SER A 184 -5.81 20.20 36.50
CA SER A 184 -4.57 19.85 35.81
C SER A 184 -4.54 18.37 35.44
N VAL A 185 -3.91 18.03 34.32
CA VAL A 185 -3.86 16.67 33.78
C VAL A 185 -2.42 16.24 33.55
N PHE A 186 -2.09 14.99 33.87
CA PHE A 186 -0.73 14.45 33.78
C PHE A 186 -0.74 13.05 33.18
N ILE A 187 0.25 12.75 32.35
CA ILE A 187 0.59 11.41 31.90
C ILE A 187 1.77 10.90 32.75
N ILE A 188 1.72 9.63 33.11
CA ILE A 188 2.73 8.96 33.92
C ILE A 188 3.19 7.71 33.17
N VAL A 189 4.50 7.60 32.97
CA VAL A 189 5.13 6.36 32.50
C VAL A 189 5.25 5.41 33.68
N MET A 190 4.73 4.20 33.51
CA MET A 190 4.82 3.12 34.48
C MET A 190 5.82 2.07 34.01
N LYS A 191 6.39 1.34 34.97
CA LYS A 191 7.20 0.16 34.68
C LYS A 191 6.35 -0.89 33.94
N GLY A 192 6.76 -1.19 32.72
CA GLY A 192 6.09 -2.13 31.83
C GLY A 192 6.85 -3.45 31.71
N GLU A 193 6.13 -4.49 31.32
CA GLU A 193 6.69 -5.82 31.06
C GLU A 193 7.63 -5.82 29.84
N TYR A 194 7.44 -4.86 28.92
CA TYR A 194 8.15 -4.76 27.65
C TYR A 194 9.26 -3.70 27.66
N ASP A 195 9.55 -3.06 28.79
CA ASP A 195 10.48 -1.93 28.87
C ASP A 195 11.89 -2.25 28.35
N ALA A 196 12.30 -3.53 28.37
CA ALA A 196 13.60 -3.98 27.87
C ALA A 196 13.75 -3.90 26.34
N ILE A 197 12.64 -3.92 25.59
CA ILE A 197 12.63 -3.92 24.12
C ILE A 197 12.03 -2.64 23.54
N LEU A 198 11.71 -1.66 24.38
CA LEU A 198 11.19 -0.36 23.97
C LEU A 198 12.33 0.67 23.90
N PRO A 199 12.28 1.62 22.95
CA PRO A 199 13.22 2.72 22.93
C PRO A 199 12.96 3.67 24.10
N TRP A 200 14.03 4.24 24.66
CA TRP A 200 13.96 5.20 25.76
C TRP A 200 14.85 6.41 25.49
N PRO A 201 14.46 7.63 25.94
CA PRO A 201 13.23 7.96 26.67
C PRO A 201 11.96 7.78 25.82
N PHE A 202 10.79 7.81 26.46
CA PHE A 202 9.50 7.90 25.77
C PHE A 202 9.42 9.24 25.02
N THR A 203 9.28 9.18 23.69
CA THR A 203 9.33 10.34 22.78
C THR A 203 8.03 10.61 22.01
N LYS A 204 6.92 10.03 22.47
CA LYS A 204 5.65 10.12 21.76
C LYS A 204 4.92 11.40 22.14
N LYS A 205 4.27 12.01 21.14
CA LYS A 205 3.39 13.16 21.37
C LYS A 205 2.21 12.72 22.22
N VAL A 206 1.86 13.53 23.21
CA VAL A 206 0.72 13.30 24.10
C VAL A 206 -0.26 14.46 24.00
N LYS A 207 -1.50 14.16 23.63
CA LYS A 207 -2.60 15.12 23.54
C LYS A 207 -3.69 14.74 24.53
N PHE A 208 -4.09 15.69 25.35
CA PHE A 208 -5.22 15.57 26.25
C PHE A 208 -6.43 16.30 25.66
N THR A 209 -7.60 15.68 25.77
CA THR A 209 -8.86 16.26 25.30
C THR A 209 -9.96 16.00 26.34
N LEU A 210 -10.44 17.07 26.97
CA LEU A 210 -11.65 17.03 27.78
C LEU A 210 -12.87 17.12 26.86
N ILE A 211 -13.72 16.10 26.89
CA ILE A 211 -14.83 15.98 25.95
C ILE A 211 -16.02 16.82 26.40
N ASP A 212 -16.47 17.72 25.54
CA ASP A 212 -17.76 18.40 25.68
C ASP A 212 -18.87 17.45 25.23
N GLN A 213 -19.76 17.07 26.15
CA GLN A 213 -20.74 16.02 25.95
C GLN A 213 -22.05 16.55 25.34
N GLN A 214 -21.96 17.51 24.41
CA GLN A 214 -23.11 17.93 23.62
C GLN A 214 -23.60 16.75 22.74
N ALA A 215 -24.92 16.63 22.59
CA ALA A 215 -25.54 15.59 21.77
C ALA A 215 -25.22 15.81 20.28
N ASP A 216 -25.30 17.08 19.84
CA ASP A 216 -24.85 17.51 18.52
C ASP A 216 -23.32 17.61 18.50
N LEU A 217 -22.69 16.84 17.61
CA LEU A 217 -21.23 16.78 17.48
C LEU A 217 -20.64 18.10 17.00
N ASP A 218 -21.34 18.84 16.14
CA ASP A 218 -20.86 20.09 15.55
C ASP A 218 -20.82 21.24 16.56
N GLN A 219 -21.57 21.09 17.67
CA GLN A 219 -21.61 22.08 18.76
C GLN A 219 -20.58 21.82 19.86
N ARG A 220 -19.94 20.65 19.84
CA ARG A 220 -18.92 20.28 20.83
C ARG A 220 -17.73 21.21 20.73
N ARG A 221 -17.30 21.74 21.87
CA ARG A 221 -16.01 22.43 21.97
C ARG A 221 -15.18 21.75 23.04
N ASN A 222 -14.44 20.73 22.63
CA ASN A 222 -13.55 20.02 23.54
C ASN A 222 -12.39 20.94 23.96
N GLU A 223 -12.00 20.89 25.22
CA GLU A 223 -10.76 21.55 25.65
C GLU A 223 -9.59 20.62 25.37
N THR A 224 -8.56 21.12 24.70
CA THR A 224 -7.44 20.31 24.21
C THR A 224 -6.11 20.98 24.48
N ALA A 225 -5.13 20.20 24.90
CA ALA A 225 -3.75 20.66 25.07
C ALA A 225 -2.77 19.53 24.78
N GLU A 226 -1.60 19.89 24.28
CA GLU A 226 -0.56 18.97 23.84
C GLU A 226 0.71 19.20 24.65
N LEU A 227 1.39 18.09 25.00
CA LEU A 227 2.71 18.14 25.59
C LEU A 227 3.76 18.20 24.47
N PHE A 228 4.49 19.30 24.42
CA PHE A 228 5.70 19.46 23.61
C PHE A 228 6.93 19.21 24.50
N GLU A 229 7.82 18.31 24.09
CA GLU A 229 8.88 17.79 24.96
C GLU A 229 10.00 18.80 25.26
N GLN A 230 10.39 18.89 26.55
CA GLN A 230 11.67 19.47 26.99
C GLN A 230 12.26 18.80 28.26
N ASN A 231 11.62 17.79 28.87
CA ASN A 231 12.13 17.18 30.12
C ASN A 231 12.23 15.66 30.04
N ILE A 232 13.44 15.20 29.73
CA ILE A 232 13.81 13.79 29.51
C ILE A 232 13.59 12.92 30.76
N SER A 233 13.67 13.50 31.96
CA SER A 233 13.65 12.72 33.22
C SER A 233 12.28 12.08 33.52
N ASN A 234 11.17 12.75 33.21
CA ASN A 234 9.83 12.22 33.42
C ASN A 234 9.51 11.03 32.48
N PHE A 235 10.18 11.00 31.33
CA PHE A 235 9.98 10.04 30.26
C PHE A 235 11.11 9.03 30.13
N ALA A 236 12.08 9.04 31.06
CA ALA A 236 13.14 8.05 31.12
C ALA A 236 12.58 6.64 31.39
N ARG A 237 13.38 5.61 31.12
CA ARG A 237 13.02 4.23 31.45
C ARG A 237 12.72 4.10 32.95
N PRO A 238 11.53 3.62 33.37
CA PRO A 238 11.20 3.49 34.78
C PRO A 238 12.13 2.53 35.52
N VAL A 239 12.62 2.99 36.67
CA VAL A 239 13.40 2.16 37.61
C VAL A 239 12.50 1.70 38.76
N THR A 240 11.58 2.57 39.19
CA THR A 240 10.48 2.31 40.13
C THR A 240 9.18 1.97 39.40
N ASP A 241 8.11 1.65 40.14
CA ASP A 241 6.81 1.29 39.55
C ASP A 241 6.21 2.38 38.63
N GLU A 242 6.49 3.64 38.95
CA GLU A 242 6.12 4.77 38.10
C GLU A 242 7.15 5.90 38.15
N ASN A 243 7.22 6.66 37.06
CA ASN A 243 7.95 7.92 37.00
C ASN A 243 7.12 9.06 37.59
N ARG A 244 7.76 10.21 37.82
CA ARG A 244 7.03 11.46 38.09
C ARG A 244 6.21 11.87 36.87
N GLY A 245 4.92 12.15 37.08
CA GLY A 245 4.02 12.57 35.99
C GLY A 245 4.41 13.89 35.34
N ARG A 246 4.20 13.98 34.03
CA ARG A 246 4.35 15.21 33.23
C ARG A 246 2.99 15.58 32.67
N GLY A 247 2.65 16.86 32.65
CA GLY A 247 1.28 17.26 32.37
C GLY A 247 1.11 18.73 32.05
N ILE A 248 -0.13 19.08 31.76
CA ILE A 248 -0.60 20.45 31.55
C ILE A 248 -1.18 20.92 32.87
N VAL A 249 -0.42 21.77 33.55
CA VAL A 249 -0.91 22.51 34.72
C VAL A 249 -1.87 23.58 34.22
N ASN A 250 -2.95 23.85 34.96
CA ASN A 250 -3.96 24.83 34.58
C ASN A 250 -4.61 24.50 33.23
N PHE A 251 -4.97 23.23 33.03
CA PHE A 251 -5.51 22.73 31.77
C PHE A 251 -6.89 23.32 31.47
N ILE A 252 -7.74 23.46 32.49
CA ILE A 252 -9.03 24.12 32.38
C ILE A 252 -9.37 24.80 33.72
N SER A 253 -9.86 26.04 33.65
CA SER A 253 -10.35 26.74 34.84
C SER A 253 -11.66 26.14 35.33
N HIS A 254 -11.94 26.23 36.64
CA HIS A 254 -13.24 25.78 37.15
C HIS A 254 -14.40 26.52 36.51
N GLN A 255 -14.27 27.82 36.26
CA GLN A 255 -15.29 28.59 35.55
C GLN A 255 -15.59 27.98 34.18
N ALA A 256 -14.57 27.72 33.36
CA ALA A 256 -14.74 27.11 32.05
C ALA A 256 -15.33 25.69 32.14
N LEU A 257 -14.85 24.88 33.09
CA LEU A 257 -15.31 23.51 33.34
C LEU A 257 -16.84 23.42 33.56
N PHE A 258 -17.44 24.43 34.19
CA PHE A 258 -18.88 24.48 34.46
C PHE A 258 -19.69 25.28 33.41
N THR A 259 -19.04 25.89 32.41
CA THR A 259 -19.76 26.67 31.37
C THR A 259 -20.39 25.83 30.26
N ARG A 260 -19.91 24.60 30.05
CA ARG A 260 -20.38 23.69 28.99
C ARG A 260 -20.69 22.31 29.55
N ARG A 261 -21.01 21.36 28.67
CA ARG A 261 -21.38 19.99 29.05
C ARG A 261 -20.16 19.09 29.25
N TYR A 262 -19.11 19.58 29.91
CA TYR A 262 -17.95 18.75 30.25
C TYR A 262 -18.29 17.74 31.36
N ILE A 263 -19.21 18.11 32.26
CA ILE A 263 -19.74 17.25 33.32
C ILE A 263 -21.23 17.03 33.03
N VAL A 264 -21.62 15.79 32.78
CA VAL A 264 -23.00 15.37 32.55
C VAL A 264 -23.26 14.13 33.38
N ASP A 265 -24.37 14.06 34.09
CA ASP A 265 -24.72 12.94 34.97
C ASP A 265 -23.57 12.56 35.92
N ASP A 266 -22.99 13.59 36.56
CA ASP A 266 -21.84 13.50 37.46
C ASP A 266 -20.61 12.78 36.86
N THR A 267 -20.50 12.82 35.53
CA THR A 267 -19.49 12.11 34.76
C THR A 267 -18.70 13.05 33.86
N LEU A 268 -17.39 12.88 33.85
CA LEU A 268 -16.43 13.57 32.99
C LEU A 268 -15.71 12.55 32.10
N PHE A 269 -15.41 12.93 30.85
CA PHE A 269 -14.60 12.11 29.94
C PHE A 269 -13.31 12.82 29.55
N LEU A 270 -12.17 12.20 29.86
CA LEU A 270 -10.85 12.65 29.43
C LEU A 270 -10.27 11.67 28.43
N GLN A 271 -10.05 12.13 27.20
CA GLN A 271 -9.34 11.38 26.18
C GLN A 271 -7.86 11.73 26.20
N VAL A 272 -7.01 10.72 26.04
CA VAL A 272 -5.57 10.85 25.82
C VAL A 272 -5.21 10.17 24.51
N GLU A 273 -4.54 10.90 23.64
CA GLU A 273 -4.01 10.41 22.37
C GLU A 273 -2.48 10.41 22.42
N ILE A 274 -1.89 9.27 22.07
CA ILE A 274 -0.44 9.06 21.97
C ILE A 274 -0.10 8.77 20.51
N SER A 275 0.69 9.63 19.88
CA SER A 275 1.03 9.53 18.46
C SER A 275 2.52 9.81 18.21
N LYS A 276 2.96 9.60 16.96
CA LYS A 276 4.35 9.94 16.58
C LYS A 276 4.58 11.44 16.74
N PRO A 277 5.79 11.87 17.15
CA PRO A 277 6.16 13.28 17.10
C PRO A 277 6.05 13.80 15.66
N SER A 278 5.59 15.04 15.50
CA SER A 278 5.56 15.71 14.20
C SER A 278 7.00 15.97 13.74
N ASN A 279 7.34 15.56 12.51
CA ASN A 279 8.61 15.93 11.86
C ASN A 279 8.67 17.43 11.60
#